data_AF-A0A9W6XNU5-F1
#
_entry.id   AF-A0A9W6XNU5-F1
#
_cell.length_a   1.000
_cell.length_b   1.000
_cell.length_c   1.000
_cell.angle_alpha   90.00
_cell.angle_beta   90.00
_cell.angle_gamma   90.00
#
_symmetry.space_group_name_H-M   'P 1'
#
loop_
_entity.id
_entity.type
_entity.pdbx_description
1 polymer ?
#
loop_
_entity_poly.entity_id
_entity_poly.type
_entity_poly.pdbx_seq_one_letter_code
_entity_poly.pdbx_strand_id
1 'polypeptide(L)'
;MTVRSPITLPGSSQARTHVETLRAGILKREVWTKPHLSIGVLAHNQTDQTIPTKSNQVTALHVTMAFPKTYRAYQYENYGLLENELKIHDNVPQKALGAQQVRIKVRSAAVNPIDYVLLEGLGQAFTGKTPSEMEPFNIGFDASGEIVEVGSDVKRLEVGDAVYTSTPFSAFGTLGGYAVVGEEFVAAKPSNLDFNTAAAVPSVALTAYAGM
;
A
#
# COMPACT_ATOMS: atom_id res chain seq x y z
N MET A 1 -11.64 33.52 42.26
CA MET A 1 -12.73 33.05 41.37
C MET A 1 -12.73 33.97 40.16
N THR A 2 -12.19 33.51 39.03
CA THR A 2 -12.17 34.30 37.78
C THR A 2 -12.51 33.35 36.65
N VAL A 3 -13.71 33.51 36.08
CA VAL A 3 -14.19 32.75 34.92
C VAL A 3 -13.50 33.31 33.68
N ARG A 4 -12.82 32.46 32.91
CA ARG A 4 -12.30 32.81 31.57
C ARG A 4 -13.37 32.46 30.52
N SER A 5 -13.62 33.39 29.60
CA SER A 5 -14.56 33.27 28.49
C SER A 5 -14.16 32.17 27.49
N PRO A 6 -15.10 31.59 26.72
CA PRO A 6 -14.78 30.57 25.72
C PRO A 6 -14.08 31.17 24.51
N ILE A 7 -13.04 30.48 24.03
CA ILE A 7 -12.37 30.74 22.76
C ILE A 7 -13.31 30.29 21.63
N THR A 8 -13.64 31.20 20.72
CA THR A 8 -14.42 30.89 19.51
C THR A 8 -13.45 30.51 18.40
N LEU A 9 -13.52 29.28 17.88
CA LEU A 9 -12.75 28.86 16.70
C LEU A 9 -13.44 29.34 15.41
N PRO A 10 -12.71 29.96 14.46
CA PRO A 10 -13.32 30.42 13.22
C PRO A 10 -13.52 29.27 12.21
N GLY A 11 -14.72 29.19 11.64
CA GLY A 11 -14.89 28.93 10.20
C GLY A 11 -15.13 27.49 9.74
N SER A 12 -16.28 26.90 10.06
CA SER A 12 -16.81 25.67 9.45
C SER A 12 -17.15 25.78 7.94
N SER A 13 -16.87 26.92 7.31
CA SER A 13 -17.12 27.18 5.89
C SER A 13 -15.98 26.70 4.99
N GLN A 14 -14.71 26.80 5.40
CA GLN A 14 -13.57 26.40 4.54
C GLN A 14 -13.41 24.88 4.46
N ALA A 15 -13.73 24.16 5.54
CA ALA A 15 -13.71 22.69 5.55
C ALA A 15 -14.76 22.07 4.61
N ARG A 16 -15.90 22.75 4.39
CA ARG A 16 -16.93 22.26 3.44
C ARG A 16 -16.51 22.42 1.99
N THR A 17 -15.85 23.52 1.64
CA THR A 17 -15.41 23.78 0.26
C THR A 17 -14.29 22.82 -0.17
N HIS A 18 -13.42 22.39 0.74
CA HIS A 18 -12.33 21.45 0.44
C HIS A 18 -12.84 20.01 0.16
N VAL A 19 -13.91 19.58 0.84
CA VAL A 19 -14.53 18.26 0.62
C VAL A 19 -15.25 18.16 -0.73
N GLU A 20 -15.80 19.27 -1.24
CA GLU A 20 -16.48 19.28 -2.54
C GLU A 20 -15.50 19.27 -3.72
N THR A 21 -14.33 19.91 -3.61
CA THR A 21 -13.29 19.89 -4.65
C THR A 21 -12.67 18.50 -4.82
N LEU A 22 -12.53 17.73 -3.72
CA LEU A 22 -12.07 16.33 -3.77
C LEU A 22 -13.10 15.39 -4.43
N ARG A 23 -14.40 15.67 -4.29
CA ARG A 23 -15.46 14.89 -4.98
C ARG A 23 -15.47 15.08 -6.50
N ALA A 24 -15.06 16.25 -6.99
CA ALA A 24 -15.04 16.53 -8.43
C ALA A 24 -13.82 15.94 -9.16
N GLY A 25 -12.68 15.76 -8.47
CA GLY A 25 -11.45 15.23 -9.05
C GLY A 25 -11.39 13.69 -9.20
N ILE A 26 -12.19 12.95 -8.43
CA ILE A 26 -12.12 11.48 -8.30
C ILE A 26 -13.12 10.74 -9.23
N LEU A 27 -13.71 11.42 -10.22
CA LEU A 27 -14.65 10.80 -11.17
C LEU A 27 -14.08 10.46 -12.56
N LYS A 28 -12.75 10.50 -12.75
CA LYS A 28 -12.14 9.87 -13.93
C LYS A 28 -11.85 8.40 -13.65
N ARG A 29 -12.87 7.58 -13.96
CA ARG A 29 -12.78 6.12 -14.01
C ARG A 29 -11.79 5.70 -15.08
N GLU A 30 -10.62 5.21 -14.69
CA GLU A 30 -9.81 4.36 -15.56
C GLU A 30 -9.98 2.90 -15.12
N VAL A 31 -10.78 2.20 -15.92
CA VAL A 31 -10.98 0.75 -15.83
C VAL A 31 -9.73 0.08 -16.40
N TRP A 32 -8.86 -0.41 -15.52
CA TRP A 32 -7.71 -1.21 -15.90
C TRP A 32 -8.14 -2.65 -16.22
N THR A 33 -8.48 -2.93 -17.49
CA THR A 33 -8.47 -4.30 -18.01
C THR A 33 -8.04 -4.32 -19.48
N LYS A 34 -7.00 -5.10 -19.82
CA LYS A 34 -7.12 -6.35 -20.61
C LYS A 34 -5.77 -7.06 -20.82
N PRO A 35 -5.78 -8.37 -21.15
CA PRO A 35 -4.71 -9.34 -20.90
C PRO A 35 -3.91 -9.68 -22.17
N HIS A 36 -2.93 -10.59 -22.05
CA HIS A 36 -2.66 -11.75 -22.94
C HIS A 36 -1.18 -12.15 -22.88
N LEU A 37 -0.90 -13.36 -22.37
CA LEU A 37 0.20 -14.16 -22.89
C LEU A 37 -0.25 -15.62 -22.96
N SER A 38 -0.35 -16.09 -24.20
CA SER A 38 -0.75 -17.45 -24.55
C SER A 38 0.41 -18.41 -24.31
N ILE A 39 0.11 -19.52 -23.65
CA ILE A 39 1.01 -20.67 -23.49
C ILE A 39 1.06 -21.40 -24.84
N GLY A 40 2.25 -21.51 -25.43
CA GLY A 40 2.53 -22.35 -26.58
C GLY A 40 3.41 -23.53 -26.18
N VAL A 41 2.79 -24.69 -25.93
CA VAL A 41 3.50 -25.98 -25.90
C VAL A 41 3.44 -26.55 -27.31
N LEU A 42 4.58 -26.66 -27.98
CA LEU A 42 4.71 -27.48 -29.19
C LEU A 42 5.57 -28.70 -28.86
N ALA A 43 4.91 -29.84 -28.81
CA ALA A 43 5.54 -31.15 -28.81
C ALA A 43 5.86 -31.56 -30.26
N HIS A 44 7.08 -32.00 -30.52
CA HIS A 44 7.38 -32.92 -31.61
C HIS A 44 8.53 -33.85 -31.20
N ASN A 45 8.39 -35.11 -31.60
CA ASN A 45 9.05 -36.30 -31.05
C ASN A 45 10.18 -36.82 -31.97
N GLN A 46 11.05 -37.65 -31.39
CA GLN A 46 12.10 -38.53 -31.96
C GLN A 46 13.45 -37.86 -32.29
N THR A 47 14.64 -38.42 -31.99
CA THR A 47 15.07 -39.84 -31.86
C THR A 47 16.15 -40.06 -30.79
N ASP A 48 16.15 -41.29 -30.28
CA ASP A 48 17.08 -42.05 -29.42
C ASP A 48 18.60 -41.83 -29.64
N GLN A 49 19.36 -41.58 -28.56
CA GLN A 49 20.68 -42.16 -28.24
C GLN A 49 21.06 -41.97 -26.74
N THR A 50 21.18 -43.12 -26.03
CA THR A 50 22.12 -43.52 -24.95
C THR A 50 22.55 -42.59 -23.78
N ILE A 51 22.59 -43.22 -22.58
CA ILE A 51 22.69 -42.68 -21.20
C ILE A 51 24.14 -42.26 -20.81
N PRO A 52 24.31 -41.26 -19.90
CA PRO A 52 24.76 -41.63 -18.56
C PRO A 52 23.96 -40.93 -17.44
N THR A 53 23.62 -41.70 -16.42
CA THR A 53 22.98 -41.31 -15.16
C THR A 53 23.75 -40.16 -14.48
N LYS A 54 23.18 -38.96 -14.53
CA LYS A 54 23.49 -37.89 -13.57
C LYS A 54 22.28 -37.71 -12.67
N SER A 55 22.53 -37.88 -11.38
CA SER A 55 21.74 -37.40 -10.25
C SER A 55 20.84 -36.21 -10.63
N ASN A 56 19.52 -36.46 -10.68
CA ASN A 56 18.52 -35.41 -10.79
C ASN A 56 18.46 -34.68 -9.44
N GLN A 57 19.29 -33.65 -9.28
CA GLN A 57 18.97 -32.55 -8.40
C GLN A 57 17.76 -31.85 -9.03
N VAL A 58 16.56 -32.13 -8.52
CA VAL A 58 15.37 -31.35 -8.84
C VAL A 58 15.55 -29.99 -8.18
N THR A 59 16.22 -29.08 -8.87
CA THR A 59 16.29 -27.69 -8.46
C THR A 59 14.86 -27.16 -8.52
N ALA A 60 14.24 -26.94 -7.37
CA ALA A 60 12.98 -26.24 -7.27
C ALA A 60 13.17 -24.86 -7.92
N LEU A 61 12.61 -24.67 -9.11
CA LEU A 61 12.49 -23.37 -9.74
C LEU A 61 11.58 -22.53 -8.83
N HIS A 62 12.18 -21.74 -7.94
CA HIS A 62 11.49 -20.65 -7.29
C HIS A 62 11.07 -19.69 -8.40
N VAL A 63 9.80 -19.75 -8.79
CA VAL A 63 9.19 -18.72 -9.61
C VAL A 63 9.06 -17.49 -8.73
N THR A 64 10.14 -16.72 -8.62
CA THR A 64 10.06 -15.38 -8.06
C THR A 64 9.26 -14.56 -9.06
N MET A 65 7.98 -14.30 -8.77
CA MET A 65 7.19 -13.33 -9.52
C MET A 65 7.92 -11.98 -9.44
N ALA A 66 8.65 -11.62 -10.49
CA ALA A 66 9.45 -10.41 -10.52
C ALA A 66 8.52 -9.19 -10.61
N PHE A 67 8.37 -8.47 -9.50
CA PHE A 67 7.77 -7.13 -9.48
C PHE A 67 8.84 -6.07 -9.84
N PRO A 68 8.45 -4.88 -10.33
CA PRO A 68 9.39 -3.88 -10.80
C PRO A 68 10.25 -3.33 -9.65
N LYS A 69 11.49 -2.94 -9.98
CA LYS A 69 12.46 -2.35 -9.04
C LYS A 69 11.99 -1.01 -8.47
N THR A 70 11.17 -0.29 -9.22
CA THR A 70 10.58 0.98 -8.84
C THR A 70 9.07 0.98 -9.08
N TYR A 71 8.37 1.94 -8.47
CA TYR A 71 6.92 2.11 -8.63
C TYR A 71 6.52 3.57 -8.45
N ARG A 72 5.29 3.89 -8.88
CA ARG A 72 4.69 5.20 -8.66
C ARG A 72 4.08 5.30 -7.26
N ALA A 73 4.35 6.40 -6.55
CA ALA A 73 3.70 6.70 -5.28
C ALA A 73 3.56 8.21 -5.04
N TYR A 74 2.65 8.59 -4.14
CA TYR A 74 2.60 9.92 -3.58
C TYR A 74 3.64 10.06 -2.45
N GLN A 75 4.49 11.07 -2.53
CA GLN A 75 5.55 11.35 -1.56
C GLN A 75 5.60 12.83 -1.17
N TYR A 76 6.16 13.11 0.00
CA TYR A 76 6.50 14.45 0.46
C TYR A 76 7.90 14.46 1.08
N GLU A 77 8.60 15.57 0.89
CA GLU A 77 9.99 15.79 1.33
C GLU A 77 10.06 16.75 2.52
N ASN A 78 9.01 17.52 2.78
CA ASN A 78 8.88 18.41 3.93
C ASN A 78 7.48 18.27 4.53
N TYR A 79 7.37 18.61 5.82
CA TYR A 79 6.06 18.88 6.41
C TYR A 79 5.54 20.24 5.94
N GLY A 80 4.24 20.35 5.71
CA GLY A 80 3.62 21.56 5.17
C GLY A 80 2.22 21.30 4.61
N LEU A 81 1.58 22.29 4.01
CA LEU A 81 0.24 22.09 3.44
C LEU A 81 0.26 21.02 2.34
N LEU A 82 -0.72 20.11 2.35
CA LEU A 82 -0.75 18.97 1.43
C LEU A 82 -0.64 19.40 -0.04
N GLU A 83 -1.30 20.50 -0.41
CA GLU A 83 -1.30 21.05 -1.78
C GLU A 83 0.08 21.49 -2.28
N ASN A 84 1.01 21.81 -1.37
CA ASN A 84 2.34 22.29 -1.71
C ASN A 84 3.39 21.17 -1.67
N GLU A 85 3.27 20.27 -0.69
CA GLU A 85 4.32 19.29 -0.41
C GLU A 85 4.08 17.93 -1.05
N LEU A 86 2.81 17.53 -1.28
CA LEU A 86 2.50 16.20 -1.78
C LEU A 86 2.65 16.11 -3.31
N LYS A 87 3.54 15.24 -3.78
CA LYS A 87 3.84 15.06 -5.21
C LYS A 87 3.78 13.59 -5.62
N ILE A 88 3.52 13.33 -6.90
CA ILE A 88 3.62 11.98 -7.47
C ILE A 88 5.04 11.79 -7.98
N HIS A 89 5.67 10.69 -7.58
CA HIS A 89 6.97 10.25 -8.08
C HIS A 89 6.80 8.92 -8.81
N ASP A 90 7.35 8.81 -10.02
CA ASP A 90 7.20 7.61 -10.88
C ASP A 90 8.18 6.48 -10.56
N ASN A 91 9.30 6.80 -9.90
CA ASN A 91 10.46 5.92 -9.78
C ASN A 91 10.85 5.66 -8.33
N VAL A 92 9.88 5.50 -7.43
CA VAL A 92 10.14 5.19 -6.02
C VAL A 92 10.74 3.80 -5.91
N PRO A 93 11.92 3.61 -5.30
CA PRO A 93 12.53 2.30 -5.16
C PRO A 93 11.72 1.40 -4.23
N GLN A 94 11.70 0.09 -4.52
CA GLN A 94 11.13 -0.90 -3.59
C GLN A 94 11.87 -0.89 -2.25
N LYS A 95 11.12 -0.83 -1.15
CA LYS A 95 11.69 -1.04 0.20
C LYS A 95 12.14 -2.50 0.34
N ALA A 96 13.24 -2.74 1.05
CA ALA A 96 13.66 -4.09 1.42
C ALA A 96 12.55 -4.79 2.23
N LEU A 97 12.41 -6.11 2.05
CA LEU A 97 11.43 -6.91 2.78
C LEU A 97 12.08 -7.56 4.00
N GLY A 98 11.52 -7.34 5.18
CA GLY A 98 11.91 -8.02 6.41
C GLY A 98 11.33 -9.44 6.53
N ALA A 99 11.89 -10.25 7.44
CA ALA A 99 11.53 -11.65 7.59
C ALA A 99 10.05 -11.90 7.96
N GLN A 100 9.42 -11.01 8.73
CA GLN A 100 8.01 -11.11 9.14
C GLN A 100 7.08 -10.19 8.32
N GLN A 101 7.56 -9.65 7.21
CA GLN A 101 6.83 -8.69 6.38
C GLN A 101 6.31 -9.33 5.11
N VAL A 102 5.26 -8.73 4.56
CA VAL A 102 4.74 -9.02 3.23
C VAL A 102 4.82 -7.79 2.34
N ARG A 103 5.01 -8.00 1.04
CA ARG A 103 4.85 -6.96 0.02
C ARG A 103 3.50 -7.11 -0.64
N ILE A 104 2.69 -6.07 -0.55
CA ILE A 104 1.37 -6.00 -1.18
C ILE A 104 1.52 -5.17 -2.46
N LYS A 105 1.08 -5.72 -3.59
CA LYS A 105 0.76 -4.94 -4.79
C LYS A 105 -0.59 -4.29 -4.57
N VAL A 106 -0.58 -2.99 -4.35
CA VAL A 106 -1.77 -2.21 -4.02
C VAL A 106 -2.69 -2.17 -5.23
N ARG A 107 -3.94 -2.58 -5.04
CA ARG A 107 -5.02 -2.46 -6.03
C ARG A 107 -5.85 -1.20 -5.77
N SER A 108 -6.09 -0.91 -4.49
CA SER A 108 -6.85 0.25 -4.03
C SER A 108 -6.28 0.72 -2.68
N ALA A 109 -6.36 2.01 -2.43
CA ALA A 109 -6.00 2.63 -1.16
C ALA A 109 -7.07 3.65 -0.77
N ALA A 110 -7.30 3.81 0.53
CA ALA A 110 -8.23 4.80 1.05
C ALA A 110 -7.47 6.00 1.62
N VAL A 111 -8.10 7.17 1.50
CA VAL A 111 -7.61 8.43 2.07
C VAL A 111 -8.43 8.72 3.33
N ASN A 112 -7.73 9.02 4.42
CA ASN A 112 -8.26 9.30 5.74
C ASN A 112 -7.74 10.66 6.24
N PRO A 113 -8.43 11.31 7.20
CA PRO A 113 -7.96 12.58 7.75
C PRO A 113 -6.55 12.54 8.34
N ILE A 114 -6.16 11.42 8.95
CA ILE A 114 -4.83 11.26 9.53
C ILE A 114 -3.70 11.38 8.49
N ASP A 115 -3.97 11.04 7.21
CA ASP A 115 -2.95 11.08 6.16
C ASP A 115 -2.41 12.50 5.97
N TYR A 116 -3.29 13.48 5.78
CA TYR A 116 -2.88 14.87 5.59
C TYR A 116 -2.53 15.55 6.92
N VAL A 117 -3.17 15.19 8.03
CA VAL A 117 -2.85 15.77 9.35
C VAL A 117 -1.40 15.48 9.76
N LEU A 118 -0.87 14.29 9.45
CA LEU A 118 0.54 13.99 9.70
C LEU A 118 1.47 14.79 8.79
N LEU A 119 1.14 14.89 7.50
CA LEU A 119 1.92 15.68 6.54
C LEU A 119 1.94 17.17 6.93
N GLU A 120 0.82 17.72 7.39
CA GLU A 120 0.66 19.15 7.65
C GLU A 120 1.22 19.64 8.99
N GLY A 121 1.54 18.75 9.93
CA GLY A 121 2.22 19.20 11.15
C GLY A 121 2.37 18.22 12.31
N LEU A 122 1.71 17.06 12.28
CA LEU A 122 1.84 16.09 13.38
C LEU A 122 2.82 14.94 13.10
N GLY A 123 3.29 14.79 11.87
CA GLY A 123 4.13 13.66 11.45
C GLY A 123 5.37 13.45 12.31
N GLN A 124 6.09 14.53 12.65
CA GLN A 124 7.30 14.42 13.46
C GLN A 124 7.01 13.89 14.87
N ALA A 125 5.89 14.32 15.48
CA ALA A 125 5.50 13.89 16.82
C ALA A 125 5.09 12.40 16.86
N PHE A 126 4.46 11.90 15.80
CA PHE A 126 3.97 10.52 15.73
C PHE A 126 5.02 9.52 15.22
N THR A 127 5.88 9.95 14.30
CA THR A 127 6.87 9.07 13.65
C THR A 127 8.27 9.20 14.26
N GLY A 128 8.56 10.32 14.94
CA GLY A 128 9.91 10.66 15.41
C GLY A 128 10.90 10.96 14.29
N LYS A 129 10.43 11.14 13.04
CA LYS A 129 11.27 11.34 11.86
C LYS A 129 10.89 12.61 11.11
N THR A 130 11.80 13.09 10.27
CA THR A 130 11.60 14.24 9.39
C THR A 130 11.86 13.80 7.96
N PRO A 131 10.92 14.01 7.02
CA PRO A 131 11.17 13.73 5.61
C PRO A 131 12.27 14.65 5.07
N SER A 132 12.92 14.24 3.99
CA SER A 132 13.87 15.07 3.25
C SER A 132 13.91 14.64 1.79
N GLU A 133 14.59 15.41 0.94
CA GLU A 133 14.85 15.03 -0.46
C GLU A 133 15.56 13.67 -0.57
N MET A 134 16.47 13.34 0.36
CA MET A 134 17.20 12.07 0.38
C MET A 134 16.39 10.90 0.95
N GLU A 135 15.42 11.20 1.82
CA GLU A 135 14.54 10.22 2.45
C GLU A 135 13.09 10.74 2.45
N PRO A 136 12.43 10.77 1.28
CA PRO A 136 11.06 11.23 1.16
C PRO A 136 10.11 10.22 1.80
N PHE A 137 9.00 10.71 2.34
CA PHE A 137 7.98 9.86 2.94
C PHE A 137 6.86 9.60 1.94
N ASN A 138 6.50 8.33 1.75
CA ASN A 138 5.23 7.98 1.11
C ASN A 138 4.07 8.36 2.05
N ILE A 139 2.85 8.50 1.54
CA ILE A 139 1.64 8.77 2.34
C ILE A 139 0.63 7.61 2.28
N GLY A 140 -0.31 7.53 3.22
CA GLY A 140 -1.41 6.56 3.23
C GLY A 140 -1.23 5.45 4.26
N PHE A 141 -2.32 5.09 4.95
CA PHE A 141 -2.36 3.96 5.89
C PHE A 141 -3.15 2.75 5.39
N ASP A 142 -4.19 2.97 4.61
CA ASP A 142 -5.14 1.92 4.23
C ASP A 142 -4.92 1.44 2.80
N ALA A 143 -4.89 0.12 2.61
CA ALA A 143 -4.83 -0.49 1.29
C ALA A 143 -5.58 -1.82 1.23
N SER A 144 -5.93 -2.21 0.00
CA SER A 144 -6.22 -3.58 -0.37
C SER A 144 -5.45 -3.95 -1.63
N GLY A 145 -5.11 -5.24 -1.76
CA GLY A 145 -4.28 -5.70 -2.86
C GLY A 145 -3.95 -7.17 -2.79
N GLU A 146 -2.92 -7.55 -3.54
CA GLU A 146 -2.45 -8.94 -3.63
C GLU A 146 -1.03 -9.04 -3.08
N ILE A 147 -0.74 -10.08 -2.31
CA ILE A 147 0.63 -10.35 -1.84
C ILE A 147 1.49 -10.82 -3.01
N VAL A 148 2.65 -10.19 -3.19
CA VAL A 148 3.61 -10.53 -4.26
C VAL A 148 4.96 -11.03 -3.73
N GLU A 149 5.21 -10.86 -2.44
CA GLU A 149 6.44 -11.30 -1.77
C GLU A 149 6.14 -11.51 -0.28
N VAL A 150 6.72 -12.56 0.31
CA VAL A 150 6.62 -12.85 1.74
C VAL A 150 8.02 -13.03 2.33
N GLY A 151 8.23 -12.54 3.54
CA GLY A 151 9.45 -12.77 4.29
C GLY A 151 9.56 -14.22 4.76
N SER A 152 10.77 -14.65 5.13
CA SER A 152 11.08 -16.04 5.51
C SER A 152 10.31 -16.56 6.72
N ASP A 153 9.86 -15.66 7.59
CA ASP A 153 9.24 -15.98 8.87
C ASP A 153 7.73 -15.69 8.88
N VAL A 154 7.16 -15.32 7.72
CA VAL A 154 5.71 -15.18 7.51
C VAL A 154 5.07 -16.56 7.53
N LYS A 155 3.96 -16.70 8.25
CA LYS A 155 3.30 -18.00 8.50
C LYS A 155 1.83 -18.05 8.08
N ARG A 156 1.16 -16.90 8.08
CA ARG A 156 -0.30 -16.83 7.90
C ARG A 156 -0.74 -16.44 6.50
N LEU A 157 0.20 -16.01 5.66
CA LEU A 157 -0.06 -15.37 4.39
C LEU A 157 0.89 -15.92 3.33
N GLU A 158 0.42 -15.99 2.09
CA GLU A 158 1.20 -16.47 0.95
C GLU A 158 1.07 -15.55 -0.27
N VAL A 159 1.99 -15.72 -1.21
CA VAL A 159 1.95 -14.98 -2.49
C VAL A 159 0.68 -15.35 -3.25
N GLY A 160 -0.06 -14.34 -3.70
CA GLY A 160 -1.34 -14.48 -4.38
C GLY A 160 -2.55 -14.17 -3.49
N ASP A 161 -2.39 -14.10 -2.16
CA ASP A 161 -3.48 -13.77 -1.26
C ASP A 161 -4.04 -12.38 -1.53
N ALA A 162 -5.37 -12.29 -1.62
CA ALA A 162 -6.10 -11.03 -1.64
C ALA A 162 -6.28 -10.52 -0.20
N VAL A 163 -5.71 -9.35 0.09
CA VAL A 163 -5.62 -8.81 1.45
C VAL A 163 -6.05 -7.36 1.54
N TYR A 164 -6.23 -6.90 2.77
CA TYR A 164 -6.45 -5.51 3.16
C TYR A 164 -5.69 -5.21 4.46
N THR A 165 -5.31 -3.95 4.67
CA THR A 165 -4.44 -3.54 5.78
C THR A 165 -4.67 -2.09 6.18
N SER A 166 -4.49 -1.82 7.47
CA SER A 166 -4.16 -0.50 8.02
C SER A 166 -2.75 -0.59 8.58
N THR A 167 -1.79 0.11 7.97
CA THR A 167 -0.39 0.04 8.38
C THR A 167 -0.15 0.78 9.71
N PRO A 168 0.89 0.44 10.49
CA PRO A 168 1.33 1.27 11.62
C PRO A 168 2.07 2.54 11.15
N PHE A 169 2.24 3.53 12.03
CA PHE A 169 3.02 4.76 11.77
C PHE A 169 4.48 4.53 11.40
N SER A 170 5.02 3.32 11.58
CA SER A 170 6.39 2.95 11.16
C SER A 170 6.47 2.46 9.71
N ALA A 171 5.35 2.12 9.07
CA ALA A 171 5.30 1.41 7.78
C ALA A 171 4.22 1.95 6.81
N PHE A 172 3.85 3.22 6.95
CA PHE A 172 2.91 3.89 6.05
C PHE A 172 3.47 4.07 4.62
N GLY A 173 2.56 4.42 3.72
CA GLY A 173 2.85 4.63 2.31
C GLY A 173 1.93 3.90 1.34
N THR A 174 0.68 3.63 1.72
CA THR A 174 -0.25 2.84 0.91
C THR A 174 -0.77 3.55 -0.34
N LEU A 175 -0.64 4.88 -0.44
CA LEU A 175 -0.94 5.65 -1.66
C LEU A 175 0.21 5.53 -2.67
N GLY A 176 0.47 4.32 -3.11
CA GLY A 176 1.46 3.94 -4.10
C GLY A 176 1.21 2.53 -4.63
N GLY A 177 1.97 2.12 -5.64
CA GLY A 177 1.79 0.80 -6.26
C GLY A 177 2.12 -0.39 -5.36
N TYR A 178 2.94 -0.21 -4.32
CA TYR A 178 3.35 -1.26 -3.41
C TYR A 178 3.44 -0.77 -1.96
N ALA A 179 3.12 -1.66 -1.02
CA ALA A 179 3.29 -1.44 0.41
C ALA A 179 4.05 -2.61 1.03
N VAL A 180 4.91 -2.33 2.01
CA VAL A 180 5.62 -3.33 2.82
C VAL A 180 5.16 -3.18 4.26
N VAL A 181 4.62 -4.25 4.83
CA VAL A 181 3.96 -4.22 6.15
C VAL A 181 4.17 -5.57 6.86
N GLY A 182 4.23 -5.56 8.20
CA GLY A 182 4.29 -6.78 9.00
C GLY A 182 3.02 -7.62 8.81
N GLU A 183 3.16 -8.96 8.78
CA GLU A 183 2.00 -9.84 8.57
C GLU A 183 0.89 -9.61 9.60
N GLU A 184 1.22 -9.18 10.81
CA GLU A 184 0.31 -8.90 11.92
C GLU A 184 -0.70 -7.78 11.64
N PHE A 185 -0.37 -6.87 10.71
CA PHE A 185 -1.26 -5.77 10.30
C PHE A 185 -2.06 -6.09 9.03
N VAL A 186 -1.96 -7.32 8.54
CA VAL A 186 -2.59 -7.76 7.29
C VAL A 186 -3.63 -8.82 7.60
N ALA A 187 -4.79 -8.67 6.96
CA ALA A 187 -5.87 -9.63 7.03
C ALA A 187 -6.34 -10.02 5.62
N ALA A 188 -6.97 -11.19 5.52
CA ALA A 188 -7.57 -11.64 4.28
C ALA A 188 -8.73 -10.73 3.89
N LYS A 189 -8.77 -10.33 2.62
CA LYS A 189 -9.86 -9.53 2.06
C LYS A 189 -11.14 -10.36 2.06
N PRO A 190 -12.27 -9.89 2.62
CA PRO A 190 -13.53 -10.61 2.50
C PRO A 190 -13.88 -10.89 1.04
N SER A 191 -14.29 -12.12 0.73
CA SER A 191 -14.51 -12.57 -0.66
C SER A 191 -15.68 -11.87 -1.35
N ASN A 192 -16.62 -11.32 -0.56
CA ASN A 192 -17.79 -10.58 -1.03
C ASN A 192 -17.54 -9.07 -1.26
N LEU A 193 -16.36 -8.55 -0.96
CA LEU A 193 -15.99 -7.16 -1.23
C LEU A 193 -15.08 -7.08 -2.46
N ASP A 194 -15.14 -5.99 -3.22
CA ASP A 194 -14.10 -5.66 -4.19
C ASP A 194 -12.91 -4.97 -3.49
N PHE A 195 -11.82 -4.71 -4.21
CA PHE A 195 -10.64 -4.06 -3.64
C PHE A 195 -10.94 -2.62 -3.18
N ASN A 196 -11.73 -1.85 -3.93
CA ASN A 196 -12.08 -0.49 -3.56
C ASN A 196 -12.83 -0.42 -2.22
N THR A 197 -13.86 -1.26 -2.06
CA THR A 197 -14.64 -1.33 -0.83
C THR A 197 -13.78 -1.87 0.31
N ALA A 198 -12.98 -2.91 0.07
CA ALA A 198 -12.12 -3.47 1.10
C ALA A 198 -11.05 -2.49 1.59
N ALA A 199 -10.50 -1.63 0.74
CA ALA A 199 -9.52 -0.63 1.15
C ALA A 199 -10.13 0.45 2.06
N ALA A 200 -11.44 0.67 2.02
CA ALA A 200 -12.13 1.67 2.85
C ALA A 200 -12.50 1.18 4.26
N VAL A 201 -12.25 -0.10 4.56
CA VAL A 201 -12.64 -0.73 5.84
C VAL A 201 -11.60 -0.54 6.97
N PRO A 202 -10.27 -0.73 6.77
CA PRO A 202 -9.34 -0.99 7.86
C PRO A 202 -9.32 0.07 8.97
N SER A 203 -8.94 1.32 8.68
CA SER A 203 -8.84 2.35 9.72
C SER A 203 -10.20 2.70 10.33
N VAL A 204 -11.25 2.78 9.51
CA VAL A 204 -12.61 3.14 9.98
C VAL A 204 -13.18 2.06 10.90
N ALA A 205 -13.02 0.78 10.56
CA ALA A 205 -13.48 -0.32 11.38
C ALA A 205 -12.73 -0.38 12.72
N LEU A 206 -11.41 -0.19 12.72
CA LEU A 206 -10.61 -0.13 13.94
C LEU A 206 -11.03 1.05 14.82
N THR A 207 -11.24 2.22 14.24
CA THR A 207 -11.68 3.43 14.96
C THR A 207 -13.07 3.25 15.58
N ALA A 208 -14.02 2.70 14.82
CA ALA A 208 -15.36 2.41 15.32
C ALA A 208 -15.33 1.38 16.45
N TYR A 209 -14.55 0.31 16.29
CA TYR A 209 -14.40 -0.72 17.31
C TYR A 209 -13.77 -0.20 18.61
N ALA A 210 -12.75 0.64 18.52
CA ALA A 210 -12.10 1.22 19.69
C ALA A 210 -12.99 2.21 20.48
N GLY A 211 -14.05 2.72 19.86
CA GLY A 211 -15.04 3.60 20.51
C GLY A 211 -16.23 2.89 21.15
N MET A 212 -16.33 1.56 21.02
CA MET A 212 -17.39 0.74 21.64
C MET A 212 -17.08 0.35 23.07
#